data_AF-A0A8J6GK99-F1
#
_entry.id   AF-A0A8J6GK99-F1
#
_cell.length_a   1.000
_cell.length_b   1.000
_cell.length_c   1.000
_cell.angle_alpha   90.00
_cell.angle_beta   90.00
_cell.angle_gamma   90.00
#
_symmetry.space_group_name_H-M   'P 1'
#
loop_
_entity.id
_entity.type
_entity.pdbx_description
1 polymer ?
#
loop_
_entity_poly.entity_id
_entity_poly.type
_entity_poly.pdbx_seq_one_letter_code
_entity_poly.pdbx_strand_id
1 'polypeptide(L)'
;MEADLQEQETKVDEDTTVTIPSAVYVAQLYRCISKIEWDYECEPGTIKGIHHGPTVALPIHLDSTQLSQKSISDYLWSLVDTAWEPEPDLTP
;
A
#
# COMPACT_ATOMS: atom_id res chain seq x y z
N MET A 1 -10.41 -6.73 41.65
CA MET A 1 -10.76 -7.56 40.48
C MET A 1 -11.60 -6.76 39.48
N GLU A 2 -12.56 -5.92 39.89
CA GLU A 2 -13.29 -5.03 38.95
C GLU A 2 -12.50 -3.80 38.47
N ALA A 3 -11.65 -3.22 39.32
CA ALA A 3 -10.82 -2.05 38.91
C ALA A 3 -9.74 -2.42 37.88
N ASP A 4 -9.17 -3.62 37.97
CA ASP A 4 -8.16 -4.14 37.04
C ASP A 4 -8.77 -4.49 35.67
N LEU A 5 -10.05 -4.91 35.67
CA LEU A 5 -10.83 -5.19 34.48
C LEU A 5 -11.19 -3.89 33.74
N GLN A 6 -11.58 -2.84 34.48
CA GLN A 6 -11.85 -1.52 33.91
C GLN A 6 -10.59 -0.86 33.32
N GLU A 7 -9.42 -0.99 33.95
CA GLU A 7 -8.16 -0.51 33.36
C GLU A 7 -7.80 -1.26 32.06
N GLN A 8 -8.09 -2.56 31.94
CA GLN A 8 -7.93 -3.29 30.68
C GLN A 8 -8.94 -2.87 29.60
N GLU A 9 -10.21 -2.64 29.97
CA GLU A 9 -11.24 -2.21 29.02
C GLU A 9 -10.95 -0.81 28.45
N THR A 10 -10.43 0.10 29.28
CA THR A 10 -10.08 1.46 28.83
C THR A 10 -8.84 1.46 27.93
N LYS A 11 -7.91 0.51 28.12
CA LYS A 11 -6.69 0.36 27.32
C LYS A 11 -6.91 -0.35 25.99
N VAL A 12 -7.97 -1.14 25.85
CA VAL A 12 -8.34 -1.82 24.59
C VAL A 12 -9.05 -0.86 23.61
N ASP A 13 -9.74 0.17 24.11
CA ASP A 13 -10.52 1.09 23.29
C ASP A 13 -9.65 2.08 22.48
N GLU A 14 -8.55 2.55 23.06
CA GLU A 14 -7.65 3.53 22.41
C GLU A 14 -6.77 2.92 21.30
N ASP A 15 -6.42 1.63 21.39
CA ASP A 15 -5.58 0.94 20.40
C ASP A 15 -6.38 0.19 19.32
N THR A 16 -7.62 -0.24 19.60
CA THR A 16 -8.37 -1.12 18.69
C THR A 16 -9.40 -0.38 17.80
N THR A 17 -9.95 0.77 18.24
CA THR A 17 -11.07 1.40 17.53
C THR A 17 -10.68 2.55 16.59
N VAL A 18 -9.52 3.17 16.78
CA VAL A 18 -9.07 4.32 15.96
C VAL A 18 -7.90 3.95 15.03
N THR A 19 -6.99 3.07 15.46
CA THR A 19 -5.72 2.82 14.76
C THR A 19 -5.83 1.75 13.67
N ILE A 20 -6.60 0.68 13.91
CA ILE A 20 -6.77 -0.43 12.95
C ILE A 20 -7.52 0.00 11.67
N PRO A 21 -8.60 0.82 11.74
CA PRO A 21 -9.24 1.34 10.52
C PRO A 21 -8.29 2.21 9.69
N SER A 22 -7.46 3.02 10.35
CA SER A 22 -6.52 3.92 9.68
C SER A 22 -5.40 3.16 8.95
N ALA A 23 -4.77 2.17 9.61
CA ALA A 23 -3.72 1.37 8.99
C ALA A 23 -4.23 0.55 7.78
N VAL A 24 -5.42 -0.03 7.91
CA VAL A 24 -6.07 -0.75 6.81
C VAL A 24 -6.38 0.21 5.66
N TYR A 25 -6.93 1.38 5.96
CA TYR A 25 -7.24 2.40 4.96
C TYR A 25 -5.98 2.88 4.22
N VAL A 26 -4.88 3.13 4.93
CA VAL A 26 -3.60 3.54 4.34
C VAL A 26 -3.03 2.45 3.43
N ALA A 27 -3.04 1.19 3.87
CA ALA A 27 -2.59 0.07 3.05
C ALA A 27 -3.44 -0.08 1.77
N GLN A 28 -4.76 0.06 1.91
CA GLN A 28 -5.68 0.05 0.77
C GLN A 28 -5.42 1.22 -0.19
N LEU A 29 -5.18 2.43 0.31
CA LEU A 29 -4.83 3.60 -0.49
C LEU A 29 -3.57 3.37 -1.31
N TYR A 30 -2.49 2.86 -0.69
CA TYR A 30 -1.27 2.55 -1.42
C TYR A 30 -1.50 1.53 -2.53
N ARG A 31 -2.30 0.48 -2.27
CA ARG A 31 -2.69 -0.50 -3.29
C ARG A 31 -3.53 0.12 -4.40
N CYS A 32 -4.50 0.98 -4.07
CA CYS A 32 -5.37 1.62 -5.06
C CYS A 32 -4.61 2.60 -5.97
N ILE A 33 -3.69 3.37 -5.39
CA ILE A 33 -2.91 4.38 -6.13
C ILE A 33 -1.84 3.70 -6.99
N SER A 34 -1.02 2.84 -6.38
CA SER A 34 0.10 2.20 -7.10
C SER A 34 -0.34 1.05 -7.98
N LYS A 35 -1.47 0.41 -7.68
CA LYS A 35 -1.91 -0.86 -8.27
C LYS A 35 -0.88 -1.98 -8.14
N ILE A 36 0.01 -1.89 -7.14
CA ILE A 36 1.03 -2.91 -6.88
C ILE A 36 0.55 -3.84 -5.76
N GLU A 37 0.73 -5.13 -5.99
CA GLU A 37 0.62 -6.18 -4.97
C GLU A 37 2.02 -6.71 -4.66
N TRP A 38 2.39 -6.72 -3.38
CA TRP A 38 3.73 -7.13 -2.95
C TRP A 38 3.76 -8.60 -2.56
N ASP A 39 4.83 -9.28 -2.96
CA ASP A 39 5.16 -10.64 -2.54
C ASP A 39 6.02 -10.55 -1.27
N TYR A 40 5.42 -10.88 -0.12
CA TYR A 40 6.09 -10.86 1.18
C TYR A 40 6.87 -12.15 1.47
N GLU A 41 6.72 -13.18 0.63
CA GLU A 41 7.46 -14.44 0.74
C GLU A 41 8.74 -14.39 -0.12
N CYS A 42 9.56 -13.37 0.09
CA CYS A 42 10.83 -13.16 -0.63
C CYS A 42 12.02 -12.90 0.30
N GLU A 43 13.23 -12.93 -0.27
CA GLU A 43 14.47 -12.74 0.48
C GLU A 43 14.58 -11.32 1.06
N PRO A 44 15.18 -11.14 2.25
CA PRO A 44 15.41 -9.82 2.83
C PRO A 44 16.19 -8.90 1.86
N GLY A 45 15.69 -7.69 1.66
CA GLY A 45 16.27 -6.74 0.71
C GLY A 45 15.81 -6.94 -0.74
N THR A 46 14.95 -7.92 -1.01
CA THR A 46 14.27 -8.04 -2.30
C THR A 46 12.96 -7.28 -2.25
N ILE A 47 12.70 -6.48 -3.29
CA ILE A 47 11.41 -5.82 -3.51
C ILE A 47 10.75 -6.55 -4.68
N LYS A 48 9.77 -7.39 -4.37
CA LYS A 48 9.11 -8.27 -5.34
C LYS A 48 7.60 -8.08 -5.30
N GLY A 49 6.97 -8.05 -6.46
CA GLY A 49 5.53 -7.84 -6.57
C GLY A 49 5.02 -7.87 -7.99
N ILE A 50 3.77 -7.48 -8.17
CA ILE A 50 3.09 -7.41 -9.47
C ILE A 50 2.39 -6.06 -9.56
N HIS A 51 2.67 -5.29 -10.61
CA HIS A 51 1.93 -4.09 -10.96
C HIS A 51 0.77 -4.43 -11.89
N HIS A 52 -0.46 -4.12 -11.46
CA HIS A 52 -1.69 -4.32 -12.23
C HIS A 52 -1.98 -3.10 -13.09
N GLY A 53 -1.34 -3.02 -14.26
CA GLY A 53 -1.66 -2.03 -15.28
C GLY A 53 -3.02 -2.27 -15.94
N PRO A 54 -3.53 -1.32 -16.75
CA PRO A 54 -4.85 -1.42 -17.38
C PRO A 54 -4.99 -2.60 -18.34
N THR A 55 -3.89 -3.03 -18.98
CA THR A 55 -3.93 -4.09 -20.01
C THR A 55 -3.15 -5.34 -19.60
N VAL A 56 -1.97 -5.17 -18.99
CA VAL A 56 -1.05 -6.27 -18.70
C VAL A 56 -0.48 -6.10 -17.29
N ALA A 57 -0.44 -7.19 -16.54
CA ALA A 57 0.24 -7.26 -15.26
C ALA A 57 1.77 -7.37 -15.48
N LEU A 58 2.53 -6.52 -14.79
CA LEU A 58 3.99 -6.46 -14.92
C LEU A 58 4.66 -6.97 -13.64
N PRO A 59 5.58 -7.95 -13.71
CA PRO A 59 6.31 -8.39 -12.54
C PRO A 59 7.34 -7.34 -12.11
N ILE A 60 7.45 -7.12 -10.81
CA ILE A 60 8.47 -6.29 -10.16
C ILE A 60 9.44 -7.21 -9.43
N HIS A 61 10.74 -7.04 -9.69
CA HIS A 61 11.79 -7.74 -8.98
C HIS A 61 13.04 -6.86 -8.91
N LEU A 62 13.30 -6.27 -7.74
CA LEU A 62 14.42 -5.37 -7.51
C LEU A 62 15.22 -5.82 -6.28
N ASP A 63 16.52 -5.56 -6.30
CA ASP A 63 17.41 -5.76 -5.16
C ASP A 63 17.70 -4.40 -4.50
N SER A 64 17.18 -4.20 -3.29
CA SER A 64 17.34 -2.95 -2.54
C SER A 64 18.75 -2.76 -1.98
N THR A 65 19.61 -3.78 -2.02
CA THR A 65 21.01 -3.68 -1.60
C THR A 65 21.89 -3.06 -2.70
N GLN A 66 21.47 -3.16 -3.96
CA GLN A 66 22.20 -2.67 -5.13
C GLN A 66 21.67 -1.33 -5.66
N LEU A 67 20.42 -0.99 -5.33
CA LEU A 67 19.74 0.20 -5.83
C LEU A 67 19.55 1.24 -4.72
N SER A 68 19.68 2.51 -5.07
CA SER A 68 19.36 3.60 -4.15
C SER A 68 17.85 3.68 -3.89
N GLN A 69 17.44 4.14 -2.70
CA GLN A 69 16.03 4.36 -2.37
C GLN A 69 15.32 5.29 -3.37
N LYS A 70 16.03 6.31 -3.85
CA LYS A 70 15.52 7.22 -4.88
C LYS A 70 15.27 6.48 -6.19
N SER A 71 16.25 5.72 -6.67
CA SER A 71 16.13 4.97 -7.92
C SER A 71 14.97 3.96 -7.88
N ILE A 72 14.79 3.28 -6.75
CA ILE A 72 13.67 2.38 -6.52
C ILE A 72 12.34 3.15 -6.58
N SER A 73 12.24 4.28 -5.88
CA SER A 73 11.03 5.10 -5.87
C SER A 73 10.68 5.65 -7.25
N ASP A 74 11.66 6.21 -7.96
CA ASP A 74 11.51 6.73 -9.32
C ASP A 74 11.00 5.64 -10.28
N TYR A 75 11.56 4.42 -10.17
CA TYR A 75 11.11 3.28 -10.96
C TYR A 75 9.67 2.88 -10.65
N LEU A 76 9.31 2.71 -9.37
CA LEU A 76 7.96 2.28 -8.98
C LEU A 76 6.90 3.30 -9.41
N TRP A 77 7.18 4.60 -9.25
CA TRP A 77 6.25 5.64 -9.69
C TRP A 77 6.17 5.78 -11.21
N SER A 78 7.19 5.38 -11.96
CA SER A 78 7.12 5.35 -13.43
C SER A 78 6.15 4.30 -13.98
N LEU A 79 5.77 3.29 -13.18
CA LEU A 79 4.78 2.27 -13.56
C LEU A 79 3.35 2.79 -13.45
N VAL A 80 3.11 3.77 -12.59
CA VAL A 80 1.78 4.32 -12.33
C VAL A 80 1.38 5.20 -13.50
N ASP A 81 0.20 4.92 -14.06
CA ASP A 81 -0.33 5.72 -15.16
C ASP A 81 -0.61 7.16 -14.68
N THR A 82 -0.16 8.12 -15.46
CA THR A 82 -0.31 9.55 -15.18
C THR A 82 -1.33 10.21 -16.11
N ALA A 83 -1.85 9.48 -17.09
CA ALA A 83 -2.95 9.93 -17.91
C ALA A 83 -4.19 10.10 -17.04
N TRP A 84 -4.72 11.32 -17.02
CA TRP A 84 -6.04 11.58 -16.46
C TRP A 84 -7.06 11.30 -17.56
N GLU A 85 -7.82 10.22 -17.44
CA GLU A 85 -9.00 10.03 -18.29
C GLU A 85 -10.03 11.10 -17.87
N PRO A 86 -10.31 12.12 -18.71
CA PRO A 86 -11.38 13.05 -18.41
C PRO A 86 -12.70 12.28 -18.38
N GLU A 87 -13.62 12.65 -17.48
CA GLU A 87 -14.97 12.09 -17.49
C GLU A 87 -15.55 12.22 -18.90
N PRO A 88 -16.19 11.17 -19.46
CA PRO A 88 -16.82 11.28 -20.76
C PRO A 88 -17.86 12.40 -20.67
N ASP A 89 -17.66 13.44 -21.48
CA ASP A 89 -18.51 14.63 -21.57
C ASP A 89 -19.98 14.24 -21.38
N LEU A 90 -20.57 14.70 -20.27
CA LEU A 90 -22.02 14.86 -20.16
C LEU A 90 -22.40 15.95 -21.17
N THR A 91 -22.50 15.56 -22.43
CA THR A 91 -23.11 16.39 -23.46
C THR A 91 -24.61 16.51 -23.14
N PRO A 92 -25.16 17.73 -23.02
CA PRO A 92 -26.57 17.95 -22.72
C PRO A 92 -27.49 17.52 -23.87
#